data_AF-A0A1H3GYP5-F1
#
_entry.id   AF-A0A1H3GYP5-F1
#
_cell.length_a   1.000
_cell.length_b   1.000
_cell.length_c   1.000
_cell.angle_alpha   90.00
_cell.angle_beta   90.00
_cell.angle_gamma   90.00
#
_symmetry.space_group_name_H-M   'P 1'
#
loop_
_entity.id
_entity.type
_entity.pdbx_description
1 polymer ?
#
loop_
_entity_poly.entity_id
_entity_poly.type
_entity_poly.pdbx_seq_one_letter_code
_entity_poly.pdbx_strand_id
1 'polypeptide(L)'
;MNKNISFRTRLVIANVVLLLIISIIMLFSTKESEKKSVHKSSSIVKEEIEFENKIPKSANPDESSQNKNEELNKYNSVLELNPSKVSAVEVIGTQICNESAYPIAIRGMNIDVNSNYINYDTMNFLKDNWKINGIKLSVDITKDNNSYFGKDANIIKQKLSQAVQNAKMLDLFVMIEGDFGIKTSNDEIKKFYTECLQYSSGTTNLMFAIKLKNIEGLEKIDSDEYNEKTGIVNEETKSDKISKKNWAKYLKKVNTVVSSLRENNNNSLIAINVPFKAIKLESISKNKIKTNNIVFSIDLGNLEAKNVQIAAKSIKKSIDFGTPVMISDCGISSNSTKKEDLFCETKENIYKYKLTYFYGGMNNLGENNSILKKDTNKISDFTEEDYTDVGKILYKYNK
;
A
#
# COMPACT_ATOMS: atom_id res chain seq x y z
N MET A 1 -15.95 -69.59 15.28
CA MET A 1 -17.11 -68.88 14.71
C MET A 1 -16.66 -67.51 14.23
N ASN A 2 -16.38 -67.33 12.93
CA ASN A 2 -16.01 -66.05 12.34
C ASN A 2 -17.31 -65.29 11.96
N LYS A 3 -17.68 -64.26 12.73
CA LYS A 3 -18.78 -63.37 12.35
C LYS A 3 -18.29 -62.42 11.27
N ASN A 4 -18.81 -62.57 10.05
CA ASN A 4 -18.58 -61.64 8.95
C ASN A 4 -19.18 -60.26 9.31
N ILE A 5 -18.32 -59.35 9.74
CA ILE A 5 -18.68 -57.96 10.01
C ILE A 5 -19.07 -57.28 8.69
N SER A 6 -20.28 -56.70 8.65
CA SER A 6 -20.86 -56.08 7.45
C SER A 6 -19.99 -54.94 6.92
N PHE A 7 -20.04 -54.69 5.62
CA PHE A 7 -19.27 -53.62 4.96
C PHE A 7 -19.53 -52.25 5.60
N ARG A 8 -20.79 -51.95 5.98
CA ARG A 8 -21.15 -50.71 6.68
C ARG A 8 -20.47 -50.60 8.05
N THR A 9 -20.39 -51.70 8.79
CA THR A 9 -19.69 -51.73 10.08
C THR A 9 -18.19 -51.53 9.92
N ARG A 10 -17.57 -52.10 8.86
CA ARG A 10 -16.15 -51.85 8.55
C ARG A 10 -15.88 -50.39 8.21
N LEU A 11 -16.77 -49.75 7.45
CA LEU A 11 -16.66 -48.34 7.08
C LEU A 11 -16.79 -47.40 8.29
N VAL A 12 -17.73 -47.70 9.20
CA VAL A 12 -17.86 -46.96 10.47
C VAL A 12 -16.63 -47.12 11.33
N ILE A 13 -16.11 -48.35 11.47
CA ILE A 13 -14.87 -48.60 12.23
C ILE A 13 -13.69 -47.84 11.62
N ALA A 14 -13.54 -47.84 10.29
CA ALA A 14 -12.47 -47.11 9.61
C ALA A 14 -12.54 -45.59 9.85
N ASN A 15 -13.74 -44.99 9.80
CA ASN A 15 -13.92 -43.57 10.06
C ASN A 15 -13.64 -43.20 11.53
N VAL A 16 -14.02 -44.06 12.48
CA VAL A 16 -13.72 -43.84 13.92
C VAL A 16 -12.21 -43.95 14.18
N VAL A 17 -11.54 -44.92 13.56
CA VAL A 17 -10.07 -45.07 13.67
C VAL A 17 -9.36 -43.86 13.07
N LEU A 18 -9.82 -43.35 11.92
CA LEU A 18 -9.25 -42.16 11.29
C LEU A 18 -9.39 -40.91 12.17
N LEU A 19 -10.56 -40.71 12.79
CA LEU A 19 -10.78 -39.60 13.73
C LEU A 19 -9.88 -39.70 14.97
N LEU A 20 -9.68 -40.91 15.51
CA LEU A 20 -8.75 -41.14 16.61
C LEU A 20 -7.30 -40.82 16.22
N ILE A 21 -6.87 -41.22 15.02
CA ILE A 21 -5.52 -40.90 14.51
C ILE A 21 -5.34 -39.38 14.37
N ILE A 22 -6.31 -38.67 13.80
CA ILE A 22 -6.27 -37.21 13.67
C ILE A 22 -6.20 -36.54 15.05
N SER A 23 -6.97 -37.02 16.02
CA SER A 23 -6.97 -36.49 17.38
C SER A 23 -5.62 -36.71 18.09
N ILE A 24 -4.99 -37.88 17.88
CA ILE A 24 -3.64 -38.18 18.38
C ILE A 24 -2.59 -37.26 17.71
N ILE A 25 -2.67 -37.04 16.40
CA ILE A 25 -1.77 -36.12 15.69
C ILE A 25 -1.90 -34.69 16.25
N MET A 26 -3.11 -34.20 16.49
CA MET A 26 -3.31 -32.88 17.10
C MET A 26 -2.71 -32.79 18.51
N LEU A 27 -2.83 -33.85 19.33
CA LEU A 27 -2.22 -33.95 20.66
C LEU A 27 -0.69 -33.96 20.63
N PHE A 28 -0.06 -34.52 19.59
CA PHE A 28 1.39 -34.48 19.43
C PHE A 28 1.88 -33.10 18.93
N SER A 29 1.13 -32.46 18.02
CA SER A 29 1.45 -31.12 17.52
C SER A 29 1.39 -30.03 18.62
N THR A 30 0.46 -30.14 19.58
CA THR A 30 0.37 -29.19 20.70
C THR A 30 1.48 -29.41 21.74
N LYS A 31 1.92 -30.66 21.93
CA LYS A 31 3.01 -30.96 22.87
C LYS A 31 4.39 -30.51 22.34
N GLU A 32 4.55 -30.44 21.02
CA GLU A 32 5.76 -29.94 20.37
C GLU A 32 5.84 -28.41 20.37
N SER A 33 4.70 -27.70 20.33
CA SER A 33 4.65 -26.24 20.51
C SER A 33 4.91 -25.82 21.96
N GLU A 34 4.43 -26.59 22.95
CA GLU A 34 4.72 -26.35 24.37
C GLU A 34 6.20 -26.64 24.73
N LYS A 35 6.83 -27.67 24.16
CA LYS A 35 8.26 -27.94 24.39
C LYS A 35 9.19 -26.88 23.80
N LYS A 36 8.79 -26.19 22.72
CA LYS A 36 9.57 -25.09 22.13
C LYS A 36 9.45 -23.78 22.91
N SER A 37 8.37 -23.56 23.68
CA SER A 37 8.20 -22.33 24.47
C SER A 37 8.92 -22.35 25.83
N VAL A 38 9.18 -23.54 26.40
CA VAL A 38 9.72 -23.69 27.76
C VAL A 38 11.26 -23.58 27.84
N HIS A 39 11.99 -23.67 26.71
CA HIS A 39 13.48 -23.64 26.73
C HIS A 39 14.15 -22.34 26.25
N LYS A 40 13.41 -21.22 26.21
CA LYS A 40 14.00 -19.89 25.96
C LYS A 40 13.60 -18.86 27.02
N SER A 41 13.72 -19.25 28.28
CA SER A 41 13.72 -18.32 29.42
C SER A 41 15.03 -18.47 30.17
N SER A 42 16.02 -17.67 29.78
CA SER A 42 17.19 -17.38 30.60
C SER A 42 17.54 -15.90 30.45
N SER A 43 17.16 -15.14 31.49
CA SER A 43 17.81 -13.91 31.97
C SER A 43 18.25 -12.88 30.94
N ILE A 44 17.37 -11.91 30.66
CA ILE A 44 17.79 -10.57 30.23
C ILE A 44 17.39 -9.61 31.36
N VAL A 45 18.41 -9.00 31.95
CA VAL A 45 18.33 -7.92 32.93
C VAL A 45 17.56 -6.75 32.30
N LYS A 46 16.58 -6.23 33.03
CA LYS A 46 15.90 -4.98 32.68
C LYS A 46 16.89 -3.82 32.85
N GLU A 47 17.41 -3.30 31.76
CA GLU A 47 17.83 -1.89 31.69
C GLU A 47 16.72 -1.11 30.99
N GLU A 48 16.05 -0.25 31.76
CA GLU A 48 15.20 0.82 31.24
C GLU A 48 16.09 1.80 30.47
N ILE A 49 15.95 1.86 29.14
CA ILE A 49 16.53 2.92 28.34
C ILE A 49 15.53 4.07 28.30
N GLU A 50 15.74 5.05 29.16
CA GLU A 50 15.12 6.37 29.10
C GLU A 50 15.59 7.09 27.82
N PHE A 51 14.67 7.37 26.90
CA PHE A 51 14.95 8.22 25.73
C PHE A 51 14.91 9.70 26.17
N GLU A 52 16.05 10.20 26.63
CA GLU A 52 16.25 11.63 26.87
C GLU A 52 16.42 12.37 25.53
N ASN A 53 15.38 13.07 25.08
CA ASN A 53 15.42 13.96 23.92
C ASN A 53 16.27 15.21 24.22
N LYS A 54 17.58 15.16 23.98
CA LYS A 54 18.43 16.36 23.89
C LYS A 54 18.65 16.74 22.43
N ILE A 55 17.83 17.68 21.96
CA ILE A 55 18.04 18.39 20.69
C ILE A 55 19.27 19.30 20.85
N PRO A 56 20.33 19.19 20.02
CA PRO A 56 21.44 20.14 20.05
C PRO A 56 20.97 21.50 19.53
N LYS A 57 21.27 22.56 20.29
CA LYS A 57 21.09 23.95 19.85
C LYS A 57 22.01 24.25 18.66
N SER A 58 21.46 25.01 17.71
CA SER A 58 22.10 25.48 16.48
C SER A 58 23.44 26.18 16.69
N ALA A 59 24.40 25.93 15.79
CA ALA A 59 25.45 26.88 15.43
C ALA A 59 25.79 26.77 13.93
N ASN A 60 25.89 27.95 13.32
CA ASN A 60 26.23 28.42 11.96
C ASN A 60 26.51 27.50 10.75
N PRO A 61 26.20 28.03 9.53
CA PRO A 61 26.34 27.33 8.25
C PRO A 61 27.74 27.52 7.66
N ASP A 62 28.35 26.43 7.24
CA ASP A 62 29.39 26.28 6.20
C ASP A 62 30.41 25.24 6.66
N GLU A 63 30.09 23.95 6.44
CA GLU A 63 31.05 22.91 6.04
C GLU A 63 30.35 21.54 5.94
N SER A 64 30.58 20.87 4.80
CA SER A 64 30.41 19.43 4.56
C SER A 64 28.98 18.84 4.49
N SER A 65 28.31 19.08 3.36
CA SER A 65 27.10 18.38 2.92
C SER A 65 27.29 16.88 2.59
N GLN A 66 28.52 16.35 2.61
CA GLN A 66 28.81 14.93 2.33
C GLN A 66 28.80 14.03 3.58
N ASN A 67 29.19 14.53 4.76
CA ASN A 67 29.31 13.69 5.97
C ASN A 67 27.97 13.43 6.70
N LYS A 68 26.93 14.24 6.46
CA LYS A 68 25.59 13.98 7.03
C LYS A 68 24.87 12.79 6.40
N ASN A 69 25.21 12.43 5.15
CA ASN A 69 24.56 11.32 4.44
C ASN A 69 25.07 9.94 4.91
N GLU A 70 26.31 9.85 5.40
CA GLU A 70 26.89 8.56 5.81
C GLU A 70 26.49 8.16 7.24
N GLU A 71 26.35 9.10 8.17
CA GLU A 71 25.88 8.79 9.53
C GLU A 71 24.38 8.46 9.60
N LEU A 72 23.55 9.02 8.71
CA LEU A 72 22.13 8.65 8.60
C LEU A 72 21.93 7.21 8.08
N ASN A 73 22.90 6.61 7.40
CA ASN A 73 22.76 5.29 6.77
C ASN A 73 22.89 4.11 7.75
N LYS A 74 23.52 4.29 8.92
CA LYS A 74 23.86 3.17 9.83
C LYS A 74 22.71 2.68 10.73
N TYR A 75 21.66 3.49 10.92
CA TYR A 75 20.47 3.16 11.74
C TYR A 75 19.17 3.05 10.91
N ASN A 76 19.27 3.14 9.58
CA ASN A 76 18.14 3.32 8.64
C ASN A 76 17.82 2.12 7.74
N SER A 77 18.34 0.92 8.01
CA SER A 77 18.23 -0.21 7.09
C SER A 77 16.79 -0.72 6.91
N VAL A 78 16.04 -0.05 6.03
CA VAL A 78 14.85 -0.62 5.38
C VAL A 78 15.37 -1.62 4.37
N LEU A 79 14.84 -2.84 4.41
CA LEU A 79 15.18 -3.82 3.40
C LEU A 79 14.28 -3.60 2.18
N GLU A 80 14.88 -3.26 1.04
CA GLU A 80 14.22 -3.29 -0.27
C GLU A 80 14.27 -4.73 -0.78
N LEU A 81 13.39 -5.57 -0.22
CA LEU A 81 13.30 -6.98 -0.60
C LEU A 81 12.35 -7.17 -1.77
N ASN A 82 12.56 -8.25 -2.51
CA ASN A 82 11.59 -8.74 -3.48
C ASN A 82 10.68 -9.82 -2.85
N PRO A 83 9.50 -10.09 -3.43
CA PRO A 83 8.58 -11.16 -3.03
C PRO A 83 9.23 -12.50 -2.70
N SER A 84 10.22 -12.95 -3.48
CA SER A 84 10.90 -14.23 -3.26
C SER A 84 11.67 -14.32 -1.93
N LYS A 85 11.92 -13.17 -1.29
CA LYS A 85 12.60 -13.05 0.01
C LYS A 85 11.65 -12.71 1.15
N VAL A 86 10.36 -12.58 0.88
CA VAL A 86 9.33 -12.18 1.83
C VAL A 86 8.17 -13.16 1.76
N SER A 87 7.97 -13.92 2.83
CA SER A 87 6.86 -14.89 2.88
C SER A 87 5.53 -14.25 3.25
N ALA A 88 5.56 -13.11 3.96
CA ALA A 88 4.38 -12.33 4.30
C ALA A 88 4.73 -10.86 4.55
N VAL A 89 3.75 -9.99 4.29
CA VAL A 89 3.83 -8.56 4.61
C VAL A 89 2.78 -8.23 5.66
N GLU A 90 3.19 -7.61 6.75
CA GLU A 90 2.33 -7.23 7.87
C GLU A 90 2.57 -5.79 8.32
N VAL A 91 1.51 -5.10 8.74
CA VAL A 91 1.62 -3.80 9.42
C VAL A 91 1.89 -4.00 10.90
N ILE A 92 3.05 -3.54 11.38
CA ILE A 92 3.46 -3.55 12.79
C ILE A 92 3.70 -2.11 13.24
N GLY A 93 2.84 -1.63 14.15
CA GLY A 93 2.84 -0.21 14.53
C GLY A 93 2.53 0.67 13.33
N THR A 94 3.47 1.55 12.96
CA THR A 94 3.35 2.42 11.79
C THR A 94 4.04 1.88 10.54
N GLN A 95 4.68 0.71 10.64
CA GLN A 95 5.59 0.20 9.62
C GLN A 95 5.00 -1.01 8.89
N ILE A 96 5.35 -1.13 7.61
CA ILE A 96 5.14 -2.36 6.85
C ILE A 96 6.38 -3.22 7.06
N CYS A 97 6.18 -4.45 7.52
CA CYS A 97 7.25 -5.37 7.90
C CYS A 97 7.14 -6.69 7.15
N ASN A 98 8.26 -7.40 7.08
CA ASN A 98 8.28 -8.82 6.68
C ASN A 98 7.88 -9.75 7.85
N GLU A 99 7.88 -11.05 7.58
CA GLU A 99 7.55 -12.12 8.56
C GLU A 99 8.43 -12.13 9.82
N SER A 100 9.60 -11.51 9.77
CA SER A 100 10.55 -11.41 10.89
C SER A 100 10.41 -10.09 11.64
N ALA A 101 9.33 -9.34 11.38
CA ALA A 101 9.05 -8.02 11.93
C ALA A 101 10.07 -6.93 11.56
N TYR A 102 10.88 -7.15 10.53
CA TYR A 102 11.79 -6.12 10.01
C TYR A 102 11.05 -5.19 9.06
N PRO A 103 11.20 -3.85 9.21
CA PRO A 103 10.63 -2.89 8.28
C PRO A 103 11.15 -3.10 6.85
N ILE A 104 10.22 -3.13 5.90
CA ILE A 104 10.49 -3.18 4.46
C ILE A 104 9.78 -2.02 3.77
N ALA A 105 10.36 -1.52 2.69
CA ALA A 105 9.68 -0.58 1.81
C ALA A 105 9.41 -1.24 0.47
N ILE A 106 8.16 -1.14 0.05
CA ILE A 106 7.77 -1.45 -1.32
C ILE A 106 7.86 -0.14 -2.09
N ARG A 107 8.78 -0.11 -3.04
CA ARG A 107 9.01 0.98 -3.96
C ARG A 107 8.53 0.52 -5.33
N GLY A 108 7.52 1.18 -5.85
CA GLY A 108 6.89 0.73 -7.07
C GLY A 108 6.52 1.80 -8.07
N MET A 109 5.87 1.35 -9.14
CA MET A 109 5.19 2.20 -10.12
C MET A 109 3.70 1.91 -10.07
N ASN A 110 2.88 2.95 -10.05
CA ASN A 110 1.44 2.90 -10.23
C ASN A 110 1.12 3.03 -11.73
N ILE A 111 0.39 2.05 -12.27
CA ILE A 111 0.03 1.99 -13.68
C ILE A 111 -1.47 1.70 -13.79
N ASP A 112 -2.17 2.50 -14.60
CA ASP A 112 -3.56 2.20 -14.96
C ASP A 112 -3.62 0.94 -15.83
N VAL A 113 -4.50 0.00 -15.50
CA VAL A 113 -4.65 -1.25 -16.25
C VAL A 113 -5.08 -1.03 -17.72
N ASN A 114 -5.70 0.10 -18.03
CA ASN A 114 -6.03 0.47 -19.41
C ASN A 114 -4.80 0.85 -20.23
N SER A 115 -3.72 1.24 -19.56
CA SER A 115 -2.50 1.72 -20.19
C SER A 115 -1.87 0.70 -21.14
N ASN A 116 -1.13 1.17 -22.14
CA ASN A 116 -0.27 0.32 -22.97
C ASN A 116 1.04 -0.05 -22.24
N TYR A 117 1.33 0.61 -21.12
CA TYR A 117 2.52 0.38 -20.29
C TYR A 117 2.36 -0.80 -19.32
N ILE A 118 1.20 -1.45 -19.28
CA ILE A 118 1.01 -2.68 -18.48
C ILE A 118 1.34 -3.93 -19.28
N ASN A 119 2.63 -4.11 -19.56
CA ASN A 119 3.16 -5.25 -20.30
C ASN A 119 4.48 -5.72 -19.67
N TYR A 120 4.95 -6.92 -20.05
CA TYR A 120 6.14 -7.53 -19.45
C TYR A 120 7.38 -6.67 -19.64
N ASP A 121 7.62 -6.15 -20.85
CA ASP A 121 8.83 -5.42 -21.21
C ASP A 121 8.92 -4.08 -20.46
N THR A 122 7.82 -3.33 -20.35
CA THR A 122 7.75 -2.15 -19.47
C THR A 122 8.07 -2.52 -18.03
N MET A 123 7.42 -3.55 -17.48
CA MET A 123 7.60 -3.92 -16.08
C MET A 123 9.04 -4.38 -15.79
N ASN A 124 9.65 -5.13 -16.72
CA ASN A 124 11.06 -5.53 -16.61
C ASN A 124 11.99 -4.32 -16.69
N PHE A 125 11.75 -3.42 -17.64
CA PHE A 125 12.51 -2.17 -17.74
C PHE A 125 12.38 -1.33 -16.45
N LEU A 126 11.19 -1.20 -15.88
CA LEU A 126 11.00 -0.48 -14.63
C LEU A 126 11.74 -1.18 -13.48
N LYS A 127 11.69 -2.50 -13.38
CA LYS A 127 12.46 -3.25 -12.38
C LYS A 127 13.96 -2.99 -12.52
N ASP A 128 14.51 -3.09 -13.72
CA ASP A 128 15.95 -3.04 -13.94
C ASP A 128 16.50 -1.61 -13.95
N ASN A 129 15.74 -0.63 -14.47
CA ASN A 129 16.19 0.75 -14.65
C ASN A 129 15.63 1.69 -13.57
N TRP A 130 14.39 1.47 -13.13
CA TRP A 130 13.76 2.20 -12.03
C TRP A 130 13.90 1.47 -10.68
N LYS A 131 14.56 0.31 -10.63
CA LYS A 131 14.88 -0.41 -9.37
C LYS A 131 13.64 -0.60 -8.47
N ILE A 132 12.48 -0.79 -9.09
CA ILE A 132 11.25 -1.06 -8.35
C ILE A 132 11.24 -2.51 -7.88
N ASN A 133 10.63 -2.74 -6.72
CA ASN A 133 10.32 -4.07 -6.21
C ASN A 133 8.79 -4.32 -6.16
N GLY A 134 7.97 -3.36 -6.62
CA GLY A 134 6.52 -3.51 -6.66
C GLY A 134 5.83 -2.77 -7.81
N ILE A 135 4.64 -3.23 -8.15
CA ILE A 135 3.73 -2.60 -9.11
C ILE A 135 2.37 -2.43 -8.43
N LYS A 136 1.78 -1.25 -8.58
CA LYS A 136 0.39 -0.98 -8.24
C LYS A 136 -0.42 -0.86 -9.53
N LEU A 137 -1.56 -1.53 -9.57
CA LEU A 137 -2.47 -1.59 -10.71
C LEU A 137 -3.74 -0.83 -10.35
N SER A 138 -3.92 0.37 -10.90
CA SER A 138 -5.17 1.13 -10.75
C SER A 138 -6.21 0.59 -11.73
N VAL A 139 -7.35 0.18 -11.20
CA VAL A 139 -8.45 -0.41 -11.97
C VAL A 139 -9.72 0.38 -11.72
N ASP A 140 -10.27 0.99 -12.77
CA ASP A 140 -11.60 1.58 -12.71
C ASP A 140 -12.66 0.49 -12.62
N ILE A 141 -13.44 0.46 -11.55
CA ILE A 141 -14.51 -0.51 -11.33
C ILE A 141 -15.91 0.13 -11.39
N THR A 142 -16.04 1.30 -12.02
CA THR A 142 -17.35 1.84 -12.42
C THR A 142 -17.96 1.02 -13.56
N LYS A 143 -19.04 1.52 -14.16
CA LYS A 143 -19.73 0.94 -15.33
C LYS A 143 -19.52 1.77 -16.60
N ASP A 144 -18.50 2.60 -16.61
CA ASP A 144 -18.12 3.38 -17.79
C ASP A 144 -17.48 2.47 -18.85
N ASN A 145 -17.38 2.91 -20.11
CA ASN A 145 -17.01 2.01 -21.22
C ASN A 145 -15.67 1.25 -20.97
N ASN A 146 -14.66 1.93 -20.41
CA ASN A 146 -13.28 1.42 -20.23
C ASN A 146 -13.00 0.97 -18.78
N SER A 147 -13.94 0.26 -18.17
CA SER A 147 -13.88 -0.15 -16.76
C SER A 147 -14.04 -1.67 -16.60
N TYR A 148 -13.73 -2.19 -15.41
CA TYR A 148 -13.77 -3.61 -15.07
C TYR A 148 -15.17 -4.26 -15.23
N PHE A 149 -16.23 -3.45 -15.08
CA PHE A 149 -17.61 -3.87 -15.32
C PHE A 149 -18.25 -3.19 -16.54
N GLY A 150 -17.42 -2.52 -17.35
CA GLY A 150 -17.81 -1.80 -18.56
C GLY A 150 -17.87 -2.66 -19.81
N LYS A 151 -17.83 -2.01 -20.98
CA LYS A 151 -17.84 -2.70 -22.29
C LYS A 151 -16.58 -3.51 -22.53
N ASP A 152 -15.44 -3.01 -22.03
CA ASP A 152 -14.14 -3.65 -22.22
C ASP A 152 -13.77 -4.63 -21.11
N ALA A 153 -14.73 -5.03 -20.26
CA ALA A 153 -14.50 -5.85 -19.07
C ALA A 153 -13.61 -7.08 -19.31
N ASN A 154 -13.82 -7.81 -20.42
CA ASN A 154 -13.01 -9.00 -20.74
C ASN A 154 -11.54 -8.65 -21.02
N ILE A 155 -11.30 -7.55 -21.75
CA ILE A 155 -9.96 -7.06 -22.06
C ILE A 155 -9.27 -6.61 -20.77
N ILE A 156 -9.98 -5.87 -19.91
CA ILE A 156 -9.45 -5.38 -18.63
C ILE A 156 -9.09 -6.53 -17.69
N LYS A 157 -9.95 -7.55 -17.57
CA LYS A 157 -9.68 -8.75 -16.77
C LYS A 157 -8.46 -9.51 -17.29
N GLN A 158 -8.34 -9.65 -18.62
CA GLN A 158 -7.18 -10.30 -19.23
C GLN A 158 -5.89 -9.52 -18.96
N LYS A 159 -5.89 -8.19 -19.17
CA LYS A 159 -4.74 -7.33 -18.86
C LYS A 159 -4.35 -7.39 -17.39
N LEU A 160 -5.33 -7.33 -16.47
CA LEU A 160 -5.10 -7.41 -15.03
C LEU A 160 -4.46 -8.76 -14.64
N SER A 161 -5.03 -9.87 -15.12
CA SER A 161 -4.49 -11.21 -14.88
C SER A 161 -3.07 -11.35 -15.41
N GLN A 162 -2.81 -10.90 -16.64
CA GLN A 162 -1.49 -10.92 -17.26
C GLN A 162 -0.48 -10.08 -16.48
N ALA A 163 -0.87 -8.89 -16.01
CA ALA A 163 -0.04 -8.03 -15.19
C ALA A 163 0.39 -8.71 -13.88
N VAL A 164 -0.54 -9.40 -13.20
CA VAL A 164 -0.23 -10.17 -11.98
C VAL A 164 0.76 -11.30 -12.29
N GLN A 165 0.59 -12.02 -13.40
CA GLN A 165 1.52 -13.08 -13.80
C GLN A 165 2.90 -12.53 -14.18
N ASN A 166 2.96 -11.42 -14.90
CA ASN A 166 4.22 -10.75 -15.24
C ASN A 166 4.97 -10.32 -13.98
N ALA A 167 4.28 -9.71 -13.01
CA ALA A 167 4.90 -9.32 -11.75
C ALA A 167 5.43 -10.52 -10.97
N LYS A 168 4.71 -11.66 -10.98
CA LYS A 168 5.21 -12.92 -10.40
C LYS A 168 6.49 -13.40 -11.08
N MET A 169 6.52 -13.42 -12.42
CA MET A 169 7.72 -13.80 -13.18
C MET A 169 8.90 -12.87 -12.92
N LEU A 170 8.62 -11.59 -12.70
CA LEU A 170 9.61 -10.57 -12.45
C LEU A 170 10.02 -10.43 -10.98
N ASP A 171 9.43 -11.21 -10.08
CA ASP A 171 9.66 -11.10 -8.64
C ASP A 171 9.36 -9.67 -8.12
N LEU A 172 8.14 -9.18 -8.42
CA LEU A 172 7.62 -7.88 -8.00
C LEU A 172 6.37 -8.04 -7.13
N PHE A 173 6.28 -7.24 -6.06
CA PHE A 173 5.06 -7.09 -5.28
C PHE A 173 3.92 -6.58 -6.16
N VAL A 174 2.69 -7.01 -5.91
CA VAL A 174 1.52 -6.54 -6.67
C VAL A 174 0.48 -5.97 -5.73
N MET A 175 0.07 -4.73 -5.97
CA MET A 175 -1.08 -4.12 -5.31
C MET A 175 -2.18 -3.85 -6.34
N ILE A 176 -3.35 -4.45 -6.17
CA ILE A 176 -4.52 -4.16 -7.02
C ILE A 176 -5.38 -3.10 -6.33
N GLU A 177 -5.51 -1.93 -6.97
CA GLU A 177 -6.37 -0.85 -6.50
C GLU A 177 -7.70 -0.87 -7.23
N GLY A 178 -8.79 -1.11 -6.51
CA GLY A 178 -10.13 -0.89 -7.04
C GLY A 178 -10.54 0.56 -6.84
N ASP A 179 -10.72 1.29 -7.93
CA ASP A 179 -11.15 2.68 -7.94
C ASP A 179 -12.64 2.78 -8.30
N PHE A 180 -13.48 3.10 -7.30
CA PHE A 180 -14.94 3.09 -7.43
C PHE A 180 -15.58 4.42 -7.08
N GLY A 181 -16.81 4.65 -7.55
CA GLY A 181 -17.61 5.80 -7.13
C GLY A 181 -18.45 5.52 -5.87
N ILE A 182 -19.00 6.59 -5.27
CA ILE A 182 -19.92 6.44 -4.12
C ILE A 182 -21.16 5.61 -4.48
N LYS A 183 -21.57 5.63 -5.75
CA LYS A 183 -22.73 4.92 -6.30
C LYS A 183 -22.47 3.44 -6.64
N THR A 184 -21.20 3.01 -6.77
CA THR A 184 -20.87 1.59 -7.03
C THR A 184 -21.45 0.72 -5.91
N SER A 185 -22.16 -0.34 -6.25
CA SER A 185 -22.80 -1.20 -5.26
C SER A 185 -21.76 -1.97 -4.44
N ASN A 186 -22.12 -2.37 -3.23
CA ASN A 186 -21.23 -3.21 -2.42
C ASN A 186 -20.98 -4.56 -3.11
N ASP A 187 -21.98 -5.12 -3.80
CA ASP A 187 -21.86 -6.41 -4.48
C ASP A 187 -20.88 -6.36 -5.65
N GLU A 188 -20.84 -5.27 -6.43
CA GLU A 188 -19.84 -5.06 -7.48
C GLU A 188 -18.43 -4.99 -6.90
N ILE A 189 -18.24 -4.25 -5.80
CA ILE A 189 -16.93 -4.12 -5.17
C ILE A 189 -16.48 -5.46 -4.59
N LYS A 190 -17.39 -6.17 -3.91
CA LYS A 190 -17.13 -7.54 -3.42
C LYS A 190 -16.75 -8.46 -4.56
N LYS A 191 -17.52 -8.45 -5.66
CA LYS A 191 -17.27 -9.27 -6.85
C LYS A 191 -15.88 -8.98 -7.44
N PHE A 192 -15.51 -7.71 -7.59
CA PHE A 192 -14.20 -7.32 -8.09
C PHE A 192 -13.06 -7.93 -7.26
N TYR A 193 -13.08 -7.73 -5.94
CA TYR A 193 -12.03 -8.23 -5.06
C TYR A 193 -12.03 -9.76 -4.96
N THR A 194 -13.20 -10.40 -4.95
CA THR A 194 -13.31 -11.88 -4.98
C THR A 194 -12.73 -12.46 -6.27
N GLU A 195 -12.98 -11.83 -7.42
CA GLU A 195 -12.35 -12.24 -8.68
C GLU A 195 -10.83 -12.01 -8.63
N CYS A 196 -10.37 -10.88 -8.08
CA CYS A 196 -8.94 -10.61 -7.93
C CYS A 196 -8.21 -11.60 -7.00
N LEU A 197 -8.89 -12.09 -5.96
CA LEU A 197 -8.36 -13.14 -5.09
C LEU A 197 -8.05 -14.44 -5.85
N GLN A 198 -8.68 -14.70 -7.00
CA GLN A 198 -8.36 -15.88 -7.81
C GLN A 198 -6.94 -15.80 -8.40
N TYR A 199 -6.43 -14.58 -8.61
CA TYR A 199 -5.05 -14.33 -9.04
C TYR A 199 -4.02 -14.57 -7.92
N SER A 200 -4.47 -14.70 -6.66
CA SER A 200 -3.60 -14.94 -5.50
C SER A 200 -3.06 -16.38 -5.42
N SER A 201 -3.59 -17.31 -6.22
CA SER A 201 -3.14 -18.70 -6.24
C SER A 201 -1.64 -18.79 -6.58
N GLY A 202 -0.82 -19.02 -5.55
CA GLY A 202 0.63 -19.06 -5.67
C GLY A 202 1.35 -17.70 -5.69
N THR A 203 0.73 -16.65 -5.14
CA THR A 203 1.41 -15.37 -4.83
C THR A 203 1.15 -14.98 -3.37
N THR A 204 2.14 -15.13 -2.49
CA THR A 204 2.06 -14.70 -1.08
C THR A 204 2.06 -13.18 -0.90
N ASN A 205 2.20 -12.44 -2.00
CA ASN A 205 2.58 -11.03 -2.05
C ASN A 205 1.57 -10.15 -2.81
N LEU A 206 0.34 -10.67 -3.00
CA LEU A 206 -0.79 -9.88 -3.51
C LEU A 206 -1.38 -9.02 -2.39
N MET A 207 -1.42 -7.72 -2.66
CA MET A 207 -1.98 -6.69 -1.79
C MET A 207 -3.16 -6.02 -2.48
N PHE A 208 -3.98 -5.33 -1.70
CA PHE A 208 -5.14 -4.60 -2.22
C PHE A 208 -5.09 -3.14 -1.80
N ALA A 209 -5.66 -2.27 -2.64
CA ALA A 209 -5.88 -0.88 -2.30
C ALA A 209 -7.33 -0.48 -2.61
N ILE A 210 -7.93 0.31 -1.74
CA ILE A 210 -9.33 0.76 -1.86
C ILE A 210 -9.31 2.26 -2.13
N LYS A 211 -9.78 2.69 -3.31
CA LYS A 211 -9.90 4.10 -3.69
C LYS A 211 -11.34 4.45 -4.03
N LEU A 212 -11.84 5.53 -3.43
CA LEU A 212 -13.19 6.04 -3.69
C LEU A 212 -13.09 7.37 -4.44
N LYS A 213 -13.49 7.36 -5.72
CA LYS A 213 -13.60 8.55 -6.59
C LYS A 213 -14.65 9.53 -6.05
N ASN A 214 -14.30 10.81 -6.10
CA ASN A 214 -15.21 11.96 -6.03
C ASN A 214 -16.25 11.84 -4.91
N ILE A 215 -15.79 11.90 -3.66
CA ILE A 215 -16.70 12.05 -2.53
C ILE A 215 -16.94 13.54 -2.33
N GLU A 216 -18.11 14.00 -2.75
CA GLU A 216 -18.62 15.33 -2.43
C GLU A 216 -18.43 15.59 -0.93
N GLY A 217 -17.78 16.69 -0.55
CA GLY A 217 -17.49 17.02 0.86
C GLY A 217 -16.32 16.25 1.52
N LEU A 218 -15.61 15.37 0.80
CA LEU A 218 -14.21 15.00 1.12
C LEU A 218 -13.25 15.44 0.02
N GLU A 219 -13.70 16.36 -0.83
CA GLU A 219 -12.88 17.06 -1.81
C GLU A 219 -11.75 17.83 -1.11
N LYS A 220 -10.75 18.27 -1.88
CA LYS A 220 -9.64 19.09 -1.39
C LYS A 220 -10.24 20.34 -0.75
N ILE A 221 -10.40 20.34 0.58
CA ILE A 221 -10.70 21.54 1.38
C ILE A 221 -9.71 22.63 0.95
N ASP A 222 -10.13 23.88 0.86
CA ASP A 222 -9.21 24.95 0.47
C ASP A 222 -7.98 24.97 1.41
N SER A 223 -6.78 25.22 0.86
CA SER A 223 -5.58 25.40 1.68
C SER A 223 -5.76 26.50 2.72
N ASP A 224 -6.63 27.46 2.43
CA ASP A 224 -6.82 28.68 3.20
C ASP A 224 -7.59 28.41 4.51
N GLU A 225 -8.20 27.23 4.65
CA GLU A 225 -8.87 26.77 5.87
C GLU A 225 -7.96 25.89 6.76
N TYR A 226 -6.75 25.56 6.32
CA TYR A 226 -5.79 24.73 7.06
C TYR A 226 -5.01 25.54 8.10
N ASN A 227 -5.15 25.18 9.38
CA ASN A 227 -4.38 25.80 10.45
C ASN A 227 -3.02 25.13 10.60
N GLU A 228 -1.96 25.85 10.26
CA GLU A 228 -0.58 25.34 10.32
C GLU A 228 -0.11 24.97 11.73
N LYS A 229 -0.62 25.64 12.77
CA LYS A 229 -0.23 25.37 14.16
C LYS A 229 -0.84 24.07 14.69
N THR A 230 -2.06 23.76 14.27
CA THR A 230 -2.77 22.56 14.74
C THR A 230 -2.68 21.41 13.75
N GLY A 231 -2.34 21.66 12.48
CA GLY A 231 -2.40 20.67 11.41
C GLY A 231 -3.82 20.18 11.14
N ILE A 232 -4.83 21.02 11.39
CA ILE A 232 -6.26 20.71 11.32
C ILE A 232 -6.97 21.85 10.57
N VAL A 233 -8.01 21.54 9.80
CA VAL A 233 -8.91 22.54 9.23
C VAL A 233 -9.77 23.13 10.36
N ASN A 234 -9.72 24.45 10.57
CA ASN A 234 -10.33 25.10 11.75
C ASN A 234 -11.88 25.09 11.71
N GLU A 235 -12.47 24.81 12.88
CA GLU A 235 -13.90 24.93 13.28
C GLU A 235 -14.93 24.12 12.50
N GLU A 236 -15.94 23.56 13.20
CA GLU A 236 -17.04 22.82 12.55
C GLU A 236 -17.92 23.72 11.69
N THR A 237 -17.60 23.82 10.41
CA THR A 237 -18.46 24.45 9.40
C THR A 237 -19.66 23.55 9.02
N LYS A 238 -20.63 24.06 8.26
CA LYS A 238 -21.64 23.20 7.60
C LYS A 238 -20.97 22.18 6.67
N SER A 239 -19.85 22.55 6.05
CA SER A 239 -19.01 21.66 5.26
C SER A 239 -18.44 20.53 6.13
N ASP A 240 -18.02 20.80 7.37
CA ASP A 240 -17.56 19.78 8.32
C ASP A 240 -18.62 18.77 8.72
N LYS A 241 -19.89 19.18 8.84
CA LYS A 241 -20.98 18.25 9.16
C LYS A 241 -21.30 17.35 7.97
N ILE A 242 -21.29 17.91 6.76
CA ILE A 242 -21.43 17.15 5.51
C ILE A 242 -20.24 16.18 5.33
N SER A 243 -19.01 16.65 5.56
CA SER A 243 -17.79 15.85 5.49
C SER A 243 -17.77 14.73 6.54
N LYS A 244 -18.21 14.97 7.79
CA LYS A 244 -18.36 13.93 8.82
C LYS A 244 -19.37 12.86 8.43
N LYS A 245 -20.52 13.25 7.88
CA LYS A 245 -21.54 12.31 7.39
C LYS A 245 -21.00 11.48 6.21
N ASN A 246 -20.29 12.12 5.29
CA ASN A 246 -19.70 11.46 4.13
C ASN A 246 -18.50 10.57 4.51
N TRP A 247 -17.71 10.96 5.52
CA TRP A 247 -16.68 10.12 6.12
C TRP A 247 -17.26 8.87 6.79
N ALA A 248 -18.36 9.01 7.53
CA ALA A 248 -19.05 7.85 8.11
C ALA A 248 -19.57 6.90 7.02
N LYS A 249 -20.11 7.44 5.92
CA LYS A 249 -20.54 6.67 4.74
C LYS A 249 -19.36 5.97 4.05
N TYR A 250 -18.23 6.68 3.90
CA TYR A 250 -16.98 6.14 3.38
C TYR A 250 -16.48 4.98 4.24
N LEU A 251 -16.31 5.20 5.55
CA LEU A 251 -15.87 4.15 6.48
C LEU A 251 -16.82 2.95 6.51
N LYS A 252 -18.14 3.17 6.43
CA LYS A 252 -19.11 2.05 6.33
C LYS A 252 -18.87 1.22 5.07
N LYS A 253 -18.62 1.89 3.94
CA LYS A 253 -18.33 1.24 2.67
C LYS A 253 -16.99 0.51 2.70
N VAL A 254 -15.93 1.17 3.16
CA VAL A 254 -14.59 0.56 3.35
C VAL A 254 -14.66 -0.66 4.25
N ASN A 255 -15.31 -0.57 5.42
CA ASN A 255 -15.49 -1.72 6.33
C ASN A 255 -16.21 -2.88 5.63
N THR A 256 -17.19 -2.61 4.77
CA THR A 256 -17.90 -3.67 4.04
C THR A 256 -16.98 -4.39 3.06
N VAL A 257 -16.14 -3.64 2.34
CA VAL A 257 -15.14 -4.18 1.40
C VAL A 257 -14.08 -4.98 2.13
N VAL A 258 -13.51 -4.39 3.19
CA VAL A 258 -12.48 -5.01 4.03
C VAL A 258 -13.00 -6.31 4.64
N SER A 259 -14.20 -6.32 5.24
CA SER A 259 -14.80 -7.55 5.77
C SER A 259 -14.91 -8.64 4.70
N SER A 260 -15.29 -8.28 3.48
CA SER A 260 -15.46 -9.24 2.39
C SER A 260 -14.13 -9.80 1.89
N LEU A 261 -13.08 -8.98 1.86
CA LEU A 261 -11.72 -9.46 1.60
C LEU A 261 -11.29 -10.45 2.69
N ARG A 262 -11.62 -10.19 3.95
CA ARG A 262 -11.27 -11.08 5.09
C ARG A 262 -12.10 -12.37 5.18
N GLU A 263 -13.28 -12.46 4.57
CA GLU A 263 -14.16 -13.65 4.61
C GLU A 263 -13.45 -14.96 4.20
N ASN A 264 -12.41 -14.89 3.37
CA ASN A 264 -11.65 -16.04 2.89
C ASN A 264 -10.34 -16.29 3.65
N ASN A 265 -10.23 -15.88 4.93
CA ASN A 265 -8.99 -15.89 5.72
C ASN A 265 -7.82 -15.18 5.03
N ASN A 266 -8.12 -14.24 4.12
CA ASN A 266 -7.09 -13.48 3.44
C ASN A 266 -6.49 -12.47 4.43
N ASN A 267 -5.19 -12.58 4.68
CA ASN A 267 -4.44 -11.62 5.49
C ASN A 267 -3.58 -10.68 4.64
N SER A 268 -3.92 -10.45 3.36
CA SER A 268 -3.20 -9.49 2.51
C SER A 268 -3.20 -8.10 3.12
N LEU A 269 -2.12 -7.36 2.91
CA LEU A 269 -2.06 -5.93 3.21
C LEU A 269 -3.17 -5.22 2.42
N ILE A 270 -3.98 -4.41 3.11
CA ILE A 270 -4.99 -3.55 2.47
C ILE A 270 -4.61 -2.09 2.72
N ALA A 271 -4.36 -1.36 1.63
CA ALA A 271 -4.21 0.08 1.62
C ALA A 271 -5.58 0.76 1.49
N ILE A 272 -5.85 1.75 2.32
CA ILE A 272 -7.10 2.53 2.27
C ILE A 272 -6.74 3.94 1.83
N ASN A 273 -7.09 4.28 0.59
CA ASN A 273 -6.78 5.60 0.05
C ASN A 273 -7.66 6.66 0.69
N VAL A 274 -7.01 7.64 1.33
CA VAL A 274 -7.66 8.74 2.03
C VAL A 274 -7.18 10.08 1.46
N PRO A 275 -8.08 11.06 1.29
CA PRO A 275 -7.65 12.43 0.98
C PRO A 275 -6.72 12.94 2.09
N PHE A 276 -5.56 13.48 1.73
CA PHE A 276 -4.55 13.93 2.70
C PHE A 276 -5.04 15.01 3.69
N LYS A 277 -6.08 15.77 3.32
CA LYS A 277 -6.77 16.75 4.19
C LYS A 277 -7.87 16.11 5.06
N ALA A 278 -8.37 14.94 4.70
CA ALA A 278 -9.37 14.18 5.45
C ALA A 278 -8.75 13.27 6.53
N ILE A 279 -7.42 13.23 6.62
CA ILE A 279 -6.69 12.61 7.72
C ILE A 279 -6.89 13.48 8.97
N LYS A 280 -8.08 13.45 9.56
CA LYS A 280 -8.26 13.91 10.94
C LYS A 280 -7.56 12.86 11.79
N LEU A 281 -6.42 13.22 12.35
CA LEU A 281 -5.50 12.32 13.06
C LEU A 281 -6.16 11.56 14.20
N GLU A 282 -7.19 12.14 14.83
CA GLU A 282 -8.03 11.47 15.81
C GLU A 282 -9.00 10.43 15.22
N SER A 283 -9.42 10.61 13.97
CA SER A 283 -10.37 9.71 13.32
C SER A 283 -9.73 8.41 12.87
N ILE A 284 -8.41 8.42 12.65
CA ILE A 284 -7.62 7.24 12.31
C ILE A 284 -7.04 6.58 13.57
N SER A 285 -6.56 7.34 14.56
CA SER A 285 -6.09 6.76 15.83
C SER A 285 -7.20 6.06 16.63
N LYS A 286 -8.47 6.50 16.47
CA LYS A 286 -9.66 5.81 16.98
C LYS A 286 -10.15 4.71 16.02
N ASN A 287 -9.27 4.16 15.18
CA ASN A 287 -9.55 3.32 14.01
C ASN A 287 -10.76 2.39 14.24
N LYS A 288 -11.90 2.75 13.64
CA LYS A 288 -13.12 1.91 13.72
C LYS A 288 -13.04 0.70 12.80
N ILE A 289 -11.98 0.59 11.99
CA ILE A 289 -11.73 -0.55 11.11
C ILE A 289 -11.04 -1.62 11.97
N LYS A 290 -11.86 -2.53 12.53
CA LYS A 290 -11.42 -3.58 13.45
C LYS A 290 -10.83 -4.78 12.70
N THR A 291 -9.76 -4.58 11.97
CA THR A 291 -9.03 -5.68 11.33
C THR A 291 -7.54 -5.37 11.23
N ASN A 292 -6.74 -6.42 11.07
CA ASN A 292 -5.29 -6.34 11.02
C ASN A 292 -4.81 -6.09 9.58
N ASN A 293 -3.52 -5.75 9.46
CA ASN A 293 -2.82 -5.56 8.21
C ASN A 293 -3.43 -4.49 7.28
N ILE A 294 -3.72 -3.33 7.87
CA ILE A 294 -4.27 -2.15 7.19
C ILE A 294 -3.25 -1.01 7.23
N VAL A 295 -3.05 -0.36 6.09
CA VAL A 295 -2.27 0.88 5.97
C VAL A 295 -3.14 1.95 5.31
N PHE A 296 -2.98 3.22 5.71
CA PHE A 296 -3.64 4.33 5.01
C PHE A 296 -2.74 4.82 3.89
N SER A 297 -3.30 5.03 2.70
CA SER A 297 -2.52 5.51 1.57
C SER A 297 -2.91 6.92 1.16
N ILE A 298 -1.91 7.70 0.78
CA ILE A 298 -2.10 9.06 0.28
C ILE A 298 -1.68 9.13 -1.19
N ASP A 299 -2.53 9.78 -1.98
CA ASP A 299 -2.26 10.12 -3.37
C ASP A 299 -1.72 11.55 -3.43
N LEU A 300 -0.44 11.67 -3.83
CA LEU A 300 0.24 12.94 -4.10
C LEU A 300 0.26 13.26 -5.60
N GLY A 301 -0.22 12.35 -6.44
CA GLY A 301 -0.31 12.50 -7.89
C GLY A 301 -1.14 13.72 -8.26
N ASN A 302 -0.62 14.53 -9.18
CA ASN A 302 -1.28 15.75 -9.67
C ASN A 302 -1.62 16.78 -8.58
N LEU A 303 -1.01 16.74 -7.38
CA LEU A 303 -1.17 17.79 -6.39
C LEU A 303 -0.35 19.03 -6.75
N GLU A 304 -0.94 20.20 -6.50
CA GLU A 304 -0.21 21.46 -6.48
C GLU A 304 0.76 21.54 -5.30
N ALA A 305 1.79 22.38 -5.42
CA ALA A 305 2.84 22.56 -4.42
C ALA A 305 2.33 22.69 -2.97
N LYS A 306 1.39 23.61 -2.73
CA LYS A 306 0.80 23.85 -1.40
C LYS A 306 0.15 22.60 -0.81
N ASN A 307 -0.47 21.79 -1.66
CA ASN A 307 -1.17 20.57 -1.26
C ASN A 307 -0.19 19.43 -0.95
N VAL A 308 0.94 19.34 -1.68
CA VAL A 308 2.03 18.40 -1.37
C VAL A 308 2.62 18.70 0.01
N GLN A 309 2.87 19.97 0.35
CA GLN A 309 3.39 20.36 1.65
C GLN A 309 2.43 20.04 2.80
N ILE A 310 1.13 20.32 2.62
CA ILE A 310 0.10 19.93 3.59
C ILE A 310 0.09 18.42 3.76
N ALA A 311 0.15 17.65 2.67
CA ALA A 311 0.17 16.20 2.73
C ALA A 311 1.40 15.66 3.49
N ALA A 312 2.59 16.22 3.24
CA ALA A 312 3.81 15.85 3.98
C ALA A 312 3.66 16.09 5.50
N LYS A 313 3.11 17.25 5.90
CA LYS A 313 2.80 17.54 7.31
C LYS A 313 1.79 16.55 7.89
N SER A 314 0.73 16.21 7.14
CA SER A 314 -0.27 15.20 7.54
C SER A 314 0.34 13.82 7.72
N ILE A 315 1.20 13.37 6.80
CA ILE A 315 1.90 12.07 6.88
C ILE A 315 2.71 11.98 8.16
N LYS A 316 3.59 12.99 8.39
CA LYS A 316 4.41 13.05 9.59
C LYS A 316 3.56 12.93 10.84
N LYS A 317 2.52 13.76 10.93
CA LYS A 317 1.67 13.79 12.12
C LYS A 317 0.94 12.46 12.29
N SER A 318 0.44 11.83 11.23
CA SER A 318 -0.21 10.50 11.32
C SER A 318 0.71 9.47 11.94
N ILE A 319 1.96 9.44 11.52
CA ILE A 319 2.96 8.49 12.01
C ILE A 319 3.29 8.79 13.48
N ASP A 320 3.46 10.06 13.84
CA ASP A 320 3.67 10.47 15.24
C ASP A 320 2.48 10.05 16.15
N PHE A 321 1.27 9.94 15.60
CA PHE A 321 0.07 9.43 16.28
C PHE A 321 -0.14 7.91 16.16
N GLY A 322 0.84 7.15 15.67
CA GLY A 322 0.77 5.69 15.58
C GLY A 322 -0.06 5.16 14.40
N THR A 323 -0.35 6.00 13.41
CA THR A 323 -1.08 5.58 12.20
C THR A 323 -0.11 5.08 11.12
N PRO A 324 -0.29 3.85 10.59
CA PRO A 324 0.48 3.37 9.46
C PRO A 324 0.07 4.10 8.17
N VAL A 325 1.06 4.66 7.45
CA VAL A 325 0.85 5.44 6.23
C VAL A 325 1.78 4.98 5.11
N MET A 326 1.28 4.98 3.88
CA MET A 326 2.06 4.82 2.64
C MET A 326 1.68 5.87 1.60
N ILE A 327 2.46 6.01 0.53
CA ILE A 327 2.17 6.91 -0.59
C ILE A 327 1.75 6.06 -1.80
N SER A 328 0.46 6.05 -2.13
CA SER A 328 -0.07 5.21 -3.22
C SER A 328 0.17 5.77 -4.63
N ASP A 329 0.53 7.04 -4.73
CA ASP A 329 0.88 7.72 -5.97
C ASP A 329 1.80 8.90 -5.62
N CYS A 330 3.08 8.76 -5.93
CA CYS A 330 4.15 9.70 -5.68
C CYS A 330 4.48 10.36 -7.01
N GLY A 331 3.94 11.55 -7.21
CA GLY A 331 4.15 12.34 -8.40
C GLY A 331 4.24 13.81 -8.05
N ILE A 332 4.52 14.62 -9.06
CA ILE A 332 4.62 16.08 -8.91
C ILE A 332 3.98 16.70 -10.13
N SER A 333 3.21 17.76 -9.90
CA SER A 333 2.66 18.54 -11.01
C SER A 333 3.77 19.30 -11.74
N SER A 334 3.82 19.15 -13.06
CA SER A 334 4.70 19.87 -13.99
C SER A 334 4.54 21.38 -13.90
N ASN A 335 3.38 21.87 -13.48
CA ASN A 335 3.05 23.29 -13.35
C ASN A 335 3.70 23.94 -12.11
N SER A 336 4.32 23.17 -11.22
CA SER A 336 5.00 23.74 -10.06
C SER A 336 6.41 24.21 -10.42
N THR A 337 6.71 25.47 -10.11
CA THR A 337 8.08 26.02 -10.18
C THR A 337 9.02 25.45 -9.11
N LYS A 338 8.48 24.82 -8.06
CA LYS A 338 9.23 24.19 -6.95
C LYS A 338 9.22 22.66 -7.01
N LYS A 339 8.92 22.10 -8.19
CA LYS A 339 8.69 20.66 -8.37
C LYS A 339 9.82 19.79 -7.82
N GLU A 340 11.08 20.14 -8.08
CA GLU A 340 12.22 19.35 -7.62
C GLU A 340 12.40 19.43 -6.09
N ASP A 341 12.37 20.64 -5.50
CA ASP A 341 12.48 20.83 -4.04
C ASP A 341 11.41 20.07 -3.26
N LEU A 342 10.16 20.10 -3.76
CA LEU A 342 9.03 19.37 -3.17
C LEU A 342 9.22 17.86 -3.26
N PHE A 343 9.84 17.37 -4.35
CA PHE A 343 10.17 15.96 -4.44
C PHE A 343 11.18 15.57 -3.37
N CYS A 344 12.24 16.37 -3.24
CA CYS A 344 13.31 16.12 -2.29
C CYS A 344 12.75 16.07 -0.86
N GLU A 345 11.91 17.02 -0.47
CA GLU A 345 11.25 17.01 0.85
C GLU A 345 10.36 15.77 1.04
N THR A 346 9.61 15.37 0.01
CA THR A 346 8.78 14.15 0.05
C THR A 346 9.65 12.90 0.21
N LYS A 347 10.77 12.83 -0.50
CA LYS A 347 11.73 11.73 -0.47
C LYS A 347 12.48 11.63 0.86
N GLU A 348 12.85 12.76 1.46
CA GLU A 348 13.39 12.82 2.82
C GLU A 348 12.40 12.22 3.83
N ASN A 349 11.11 12.55 3.72
CA ASN A 349 10.07 11.96 4.57
C ASN A 349 9.91 10.46 4.30
N ILE A 350 9.91 10.03 3.03
CA ILE A 350 9.88 8.60 2.66
C ILE A 350 11.00 7.84 3.36
N TYR A 351 12.23 8.35 3.32
CA TYR A 351 13.37 7.69 3.94
C TYR A 351 13.34 7.75 5.47
N LYS A 352 13.08 8.92 6.03
CA LYS A 352 12.99 9.12 7.48
C LYS A 352 11.95 8.22 8.12
N TYR A 353 10.79 8.06 7.47
CA TYR A 353 9.67 7.30 7.98
C TYR A 353 9.54 5.89 7.39
N LYS A 354 10.49 5.49 6.53
CA LYS A 354 10.57 4.15 5.94
C LYS A 354 9.30 3.77 5.16
N LEU A 355 8.77 4.72 4.40
CA LEU A 355 7.47 4.58 3.74
C LEU A 355 7.55 3.69 2.51
N THR A 356 6.55 2.81 2.37
CA THR A 356 6.19 2.24 1.07
C THR A 356 5.62 3.34 0.17
N TYR A 357 6.04 3.36 -1.10
CA TYR A 357 5.55 4.33 -2.07
C TYR A 357 5.52 3.79 -3.50
N PHE A 358 4.60 4.32 -4.32
CA PHE A 358 4.52 4.02 -5.74
C PHE A 358 4.61 5.32 -6.53
N TYR A 359 5.56 5.44 -7.47
CA TYR A 359 5.57 6.54 -8.44
C TYR A 359 4.29 6.53 -9.27
N GLY A 360 3.71 7.68 -9.54
CA GLY A 360 2.56 7.79 -10.43
C GLY A 360 2.85 8.55 -11.70
N GLY A 361 1.92 8.47 -12.64
CA GLY A 361 2.03 9.17 -13.92
C GLY A 361 2.73 8.39 -15.02
N MET A 362 2.81 7.05 -14.93
CA MET A 362 3.31 6.20 -16.01
C MET A 362 2.35 6.19 -17.21
N ASN A 363 2.36 7.29 -17.96
CA ASN A 363 1.56 7.54 -19.15
C ASN A 363 2.22 8.59 -20.05
N ASN A 364 1.75 8.71 -21.29
CA ASN A 364 2.11 9.74 -22.27
C ASN A 364 0.92 10.64 -22.64
N LEU A 365 -0.04 10.83 -21.74
CA LEU A 365 -1.27 11.58 -22.02
C LEU A 365 -1.04 13.10 -22.10
N GLY A 366 0.12 13.58 -21.64
CA GLY A 366 0.43 15.01 -21.56
C GLY A 366 -0.25 15.72 -20.38
N GLU A 367 -0.72 14.94 -19.40
CA GLU A 367 -1.18 15.41 -18.10
C GLU A 367 -0.02 15.98 -17.27
N ASN A 368 -0.34 16.78 -16.26
CA ASN A 368 0.66 17.50 -15.46
C ASN A 368 1.64 16.57 -14.71
N ASN A 369 1.28 15.31 -14.43
CA ASN A 369 2.17 14.34 -13.81
C ASN A 369 2.71 13.28 -14.78
N SER A 370 2.52 13.42 -16.10
CA SER A 370 2.99 12.41 -17.06
C SER A 370 4.51 12.24 -16.97
N ILE A 371 4.97 11.00 -16.80
CA ILE A 371 6.39 10.64 -16.81
C ILE A 371 6.93 10.68 -18.24
N LEU A 372 6.15 10.24 -19.22
CA LEU A 372 6.55 10.17 -20.62
C LEU A 372 6.01 11.35 -21.42
N LYS A 373 6.77 11.79 -22.42
CA LYS A 373 6.33 12.82 -23.36
C LYS A 373 5.20 12.29 -24.24
N LYS A 374 4.34 13.21 -24.71
CA LYS A 374 3.14 12.87 -25.49
C LYS A 374 3.44 12.13 -26.80
N ASP A 375 4.59 12.40 -27.39
CA ASP A 375 5.07 11.80 -28.64
C ASP A 375 5.85 10.49 -28.44
N THR A 376 6.02 10.04 -27.19
CA THR A 376 6.64 8.74 -26.90
C THR A 376 5.71 7.61 -27.36
N ASN A 377 6.13 6.92 -28.43
CA ASN A 377 5.44 5.73 -28.97
C ASN A 377 6.01 4.40 -28.42
N LYS A 378 7.11 4.46 -27.66
CA LYS A 378 7.72 3.29 -27.03
C LYS A 378 6.80 2.72 -25.95
N ILE A 379 6.88 1.41 -25.76
CA ILE A 379 6.18 0.67 -24.71
C ILE A 379 7.15 -0.10 -23.80
N SER A 380 8.44 0.24 -23.84
CA SER A 380 9.55 -0.24 -23.00
C SER A 380 10.80 0.57 -23.36
N ASP A 381 11.95 0.26 -22.72
CA ASP A 381 13.27 0.75 -23.13
C ASP A 381 13.36 2.27 -23.28
N PHE A 382 12.76 2.95 -22.31
CA PHE A 382 12.74 4.40 -22.25
C PHE A 382 14.14 4.95 -22.00
N THR A 383 14.43 6.05 -22.66
CA THR A 383 15.64 6.85 -22.49
C THR A 383 15.29 8.16 -21.80
N GLU A 384 16.30 8.91 -21.34
CA GLU A 384 16.05 10.22 -20.73
C GLU A 384 15.36 11.21 -21.68
N GLU A 385 15.46 11.00 -23.00
CA GLU A 385 14.78 11.79 -24.02
C GLU A 385 13.27 11.52 -24.08
N ASP A 386 12.82 10.34 -23.65
CA ASP A 386 11.40 9.97 -23.61
C ASP A 386 10.69 10.59 -22.40
N TYR A 387 11.44 11.02 -21.39
CA TYR A 387 10.88 11.57 -20.16
C TYR A 387 10.52 13.06 -20.28
N THR A 388 9.39 13.43 -19.67
CA THR A 388 9.09 14.83 -19.34
C THR A 388 10.06 15.34 -18.26
N ASP A 389 10.03 16.63 -17.94
CA ASP A 389 10.75 17.16 -16.78
C ASP A 389 10.39 16.44 -15.48
N VAL A 390 9.10 16.09 -15.30
CA VAL A 390 8.65 15.33 -14.13
C VAL A 390 9.28 13.95 -14.15
N GLY A 391 9.21 13.24 -15.28
CA GLY A 391 9.85 11.92 -15.43
C GLY A 391 11.35 11.95 -15.15
N LYS A 392 12.06 12.99 -15.62
CA LYS A 392 13.50 13.18 -15.37
C LYS A 392 13.81 13.41 -13.89
N ILE A 393 13.02 14.24 -13.19
CA ILE A 393 13.19 14.46 -11.75
C ILE A 393 12.96 13.14 -11.01
N LEU A 394 11.84 12.47 -11.26
CA LEU A 394 11.52 11.21 -10.59
C LEU A 394 12.61 10.17 -10.82
N TYR A 395 13.10 10.03 -12.06
CA TYR A 395 14.16 9.10 -12.45
C TYR A 395 15.54 9.46 -11.86
N LYS A 396 15.90 10.74 -11.84
CA LYS A 396 17.16 11.24 -11.24
C LYS A 396 17.28 10.84 -9.77
N TYR A 397 16.21 11.12 -9.02
CA TYR A 397 16.13 10.75 -7.61
C TYR A 397 15.69 9.30 -7.43
N ASN A 398 15.56 8.52 -8.51
CA ASN A 398 15.29 7.11 -8.40
C ASN A 398 16.57 6.29 -8.26
N LYS A 399 17.58 6.62 -9.07
CA LYS A 399 18.94 6.09 -8.95
C LYS A 399 19.56 6.46 -7.61
#